data_AF-B9URH5-F1
#
_entry.id   AF-B9URH5-F1
#
_cell.length_a   1.000
_cell.length_b   1.000
_cell.length_c   1.000
_cell.angle_alpha   90.00
_cell.angle_beta   90.00
_cell.angle_gamma   90.00
#
_symmetry.space_group_name_H-M   'P 1'
#
loop_
_entity.id
_entity.type
_entity.pdbx_description
1 polymer ?
#
loop_
_entity_poly.entity_id
_entity_poly.type
_entity_poly.pdbx_seq_one_letter_code
_entity_poly.pdbx_strand_id
1 'polypeptide(L)'
;MIKLSVCLILISIFIFTTAFKGSCKISSKGGDRLLVPHPTSWRLIADSTGVPWVIDDDGKIGWSGGVMCAFGNGEIFVYDRKSPKNQGPNCRWNVKENGEYYTIENQQYKGSYISINGDKETRLDATPEQFKSDC
;
A
#
# COMPACT_ATOMS: atom_id res chain seq x y z
N MET A 1 31.95 26.47 42.43
CA MET A 1 32.29 25.49 41.36
C MET A 1 31.13 24.52 41.23
N ILE A 2 30.29 24.67 40.20
CA ILE A 2 29.33 23.64 39.79
C ILE A 2 29.58 23.43 38.30
N LYS A 3 30.27 22.33 37.98
CA LYS A 3 30.42 21.82 36.61
C LYS A 3 29.16 21.01 36.30
N LEU A 4 28.11 21.66 35.82
CA LEU A 4 27.01 20.99 35.13
C LEU A 4 27.37 20.96 33.65
N SER A 5 28.26 20.03 33.34
CA SER A 5 28.57 19.64 31.98
C SER A 5 27.78 18.36 31.69
N VAL A 6 27.42 18.19 30.43
CA VAL A 6 26.92 16.96 29.78
C VAL A 6 25.41 16.90 29.54
N CYS A 7 25.12 16.60 28.26
CA CYS A 7 23.87 16.11 27.70
C CYS A 7 22.75 17.12 27.43
N LEU A 8 22.93 17.98 26.41
CA LEU A 8 21.79 18.49 25.63
C LEU A 8 22.21 18.95 24.22
N ILE A 9 23.09 18.19 23.56
CA ILE A 9 23.30 18.29 22.11
C ILE A 9 23.22 16.88 21.53
N LEU A 10 22.03 16.29 21.63
CA LEU A 10 21.56 15.26 20.73
C LEU A 10 20.19 15.73 20.26
N ILE A 11 20.17 16.87 19.54
CA ILE A 11 19.22 17.03 18.45
C ILE A 11 19.75 16.09 17.36
N SER A 12 19.67 14.78 17.63
CA SER A 12 19.75 13.76 16.60
C SER A 12 18.57 14.09 15.72
N ILE A 13 18.86 14.65 14.57
CA ILE A 13 17.93 14.82 13.49
C ILE A 13 17.40 13.42 13.20
N PHE A 14 16.27 13.04 13.83
CA PHE A 14 15.47 11.90 13.39
C PHE A 14 14.83 12.35 12.10
N ILE A 15 15.61 12.31 11.02
CA ILE A 15 15.07 12.25 9.68
C ILE A 15 14.26 10.96 9.69
N PHE A 16 12.93 11.09 9.69
CA PHE A 16 12.04 9.99 9.35
C PHE A 16 12.36 9.59 7.91
N THR A 17 13.39 8.78 7.72
CA THR A 17 13.60 8.05 6.46
C THR A 17 12.63 6.87 6.49
N THR A 18 11.33 7.14 6.36
CA THR A 18 10.48 6.15 5.72
C THR A 18 10.93 6.15 4.27
N ALA A 19 11.79 5.21 3.93
CA ALA A 19 12.29 5.04 2.57
C ALA A 19 11.09 4.74 1.67
N PHE A 20 10.61 5.79 1.02
CA PHE A 20 9.57 5.72 0.01
C PHE A 20 10.26 5.27 -1.28
N LYS A 21 9.82 4.18 -1.90
CA LYS A 21 10.30 3.79 -3.24
C LYS A 21 9.81 4.72 -4.36
N GLY A 22 9.03 5.74 -4.05
CA GLY A 22 8.43 6.66 -5.00
C GLY A 22 6.91 6.76 -4.80
N SER A 23 6.30 7.73 -5.48
CA SER A 23 4.87 7.96 -5.52
C SER A 23 4.37 7.53 -6.90
N CYS A 24 3.80 6.34 -7.01
CA CYS A 24 3.51 5.71 -8.31
C CYS A 24 2.02 5.57 -8.56
N LYS A 25 1.58 5.75 -9.81
CA LYS A 25 0.23 5.34 -10.22
C LYS A 25 0.22 3.84 -10.49
N ILE A 26 -0.76 3.12 -9.97
CA ILE A 26 -0.94 1.68 -10.20
C ILE A 26 -2.13 1.51 -11.15
N SER A 27 -1.91 0.92 -12.31
CA SER A 27 -2.91 0.68 -13.36
C SER A 27 -3.13 -0.82 -13.55
N SER A 28 -4.34 -1.24 -13.89
CA SER A 28 -4.56 -2.62 -14.36
C SER A 28 -3.85 -2.87 -15.69
N LYS A 29 -3.51 -4.11 -16.04
CA LYS A 29 -2.80 -4.48 -17.28
C LYS A 29 -3.46 -3.97 -18.57
N GLY A 30 -4.75 -3.66 -18.56
CA GLY A 30 -5.45 -3.02 -19.68
C GLY A 30 -5.20 -1.50 -19.82
N GLY A 31 -4.51 -0.85 -18.88
CA GLY A 31 -4.20 0.59 -18.91
C GLY A 31 -5.37 1.52 -18.61
N ASP A 32 -6.61 1.09 -18.80
CA ASP A 32 -7.80 1.95 -18.74
C ASP A 32 -8.25 2.35 -17.33
N ARG A 33 -7.69 1.70 -16.31
CA ARG A 33 -8.17 1.81 -14.94
C ARG A 33 -7.04 1.96 -13.95
N LEU A 34 -7.11 3.03 -13.16
CA LEU A 34 -6.21 3.31 -12.06
C LEU A 34 -6.80 2.82 -10.75
N LEU A 35 -5.93 2.18 -10.00
CA LEU A 35 -6.19 1.76 -8.65
C LEU A 35 -6.23 3.03 -7.80
N VAL A 36 -7.36 3.28 -7.14
CA VAL A 36 -7.56 4.48 -6.33
C VAL A 36 -8.02 4.15 -4.92
N PRO A 37 -7.64 5.01 -3.97
CA PRO A 37 -8.06 4.87 -2.59
C PRO A 37 -9.57 5.08 -2.41
N HIS A 38 -10.24 4.19 -1.67
CA HIS A 38 -11.60 4.40 -1.17
C HIS A 38 -11.67 4.00 0.32
N PRO A 39 -12.51 4.65 1.15
CA PRO A 39 -12.55 4.36 2.59
C PRO A 39 -12.91 2.91 2.95
N THR A 40 -13.66 2.23 2.08
CA THR A 40 -14.17 0.87 2.32
C THR A 40 -13.66 -0.19 1.35
N SER A 41 -12.87 0.19 0.34
CA SER A 41 -12.34 -0.72 -0.68
C SER A 41 -11.24 -0.02 -1.48
N TRP A 42 -10.66 -0.70 -2.46
CA TRP A 42 -9.97 -0.02 -3.54
C TRP A 42 -10.90 -0.03 -4.75
N ARG A 43 -10.96 1.11 -5.44
CA ARG A 43 -11.75 1.21 -6.67
C ARG A 43 -10.80 1.31 -7.84
N LEU A 44 -11.26 0.81 -8.97
CA LEU A 44 -10.64 1.08 -10.24
C LEU A 44 -11.47 2.11 -10.95
N ILE A 45 -10.90 3.29 -11.16
CA ILE A 45 -11.60 4.38 -11.87
C ILE A 45 -10.78 4.82 -13.07
N ALA A 46 -11.47 5.48 -14.01
CA ALA A 46 -10.83 6.06 -15.17
C ALA A 46 -9.73 7.06 -14.76
N ASP A 47 -8.64 7.08 -15.53
CA ASP A 47 -7.31 7.67 -15.27
C ASP A 47 -7.28 9.10 -14.68
N SER A 48 -8.29 9.93 -14.90
CA SER A 48 -8.28 11.37 -14.57
C SER A 48 -8.25 11.73 -13.06
N THR A 49 -8.15 10.76 -12.15
CA THR A 49 -8.27 10.95 -10.69
C THR A 49 -7.27 10.12 -9.87
N GLY A 50 -6.25 9.54 -10.52
CA GLY A 50 -5.23 8.72 -9.86
C GLY A 50 -4.47 9.45 -8.76
N VAL A 51 -4.49 8.89 -7.54
CA VAL A 51 -3.65 9.34 -6.42
C VAL A 51 -2.37 8.49 -6.43
N PRO A 52 -1.19 9.10 -6.27
CA PRO A 52 0.05 8.35 -6.18
C PRO A 52 0.06 7.43 -4.95
N TRP A 53 0.49 6.19 -5.18
CA TRP A 53 0.65 5.15 -4.18
C TRP A 53 2.06 5.10 -3.65
N VAL A 54 2.13 4.66 -2.40
CA VAL A 54 3.37 4.31 -1.74
C VAL A 54 3.31 2.83 -1.39
N ILE A 55 4.33 2.10 -1.84
CA ILE A 55 4.70 0.79 -1.28
C ILE A 55 5.91 1.07 -0.38
N ASP A 56 5.77 0.87 0.92
CA ASP A 56 6.90 0.98 1.85
C ASP A 56 7.66 -0.34 2.00
N ASP A 57 8.85 -0.28 2.63
CA ASP A 57 9.74 -1.44 2.82
C ASP A 57 9.10 -2.57 3.64
N ASP A 58 8.08 -2.25 4.44
CA ASP A 58 7.31 -3.22 5.24
C ASP A 58 6.25 -3.97 4.41
N GLY A 59 6.13 -3.63 3.12
CA GLY A 59 5.12 -4.17 2.21
C GLY A 59 3.74 -3.54 2.44
N LYS A 60 3.62 -2.39 3.11
CA LYS A 60 2.33 -1.70 3.18
C LYS A 60 2.12 -0.91 1.90
N ILE A 61 0.93 -1.07 1.33
CA ILE A 61 0.50 -0.27 0.19
C ILE A 61 -0.55 0.73 0.67
N GLY A 62 -0.34 2.01 0.42
CA GLY A 62 -1.19 3.07 0.94
C GLY A 62 -0.80 4.48 0.49
N TRP A 63 -1.36 5.48 1.16
CA TRP A 63 -1.01 6.90 1.01
C TRP A 63 -0.77 7.55 2.37
N SER A 64 -0.59 8.88 2.40
CA SER A 64 -0.35 9.65 3.64
C SER A 64 -1.40 9.43 4.74
N GLY A 65 -2.63 9.10 4.38
CA GLY A 65 -3.76 8.93 5.30
C GLY A 65 -4.26 7.50 5.49
N GLY A 66 -3.78 6.51 4.72
CA GLY A 66 -4.42 5.19 4.69
C GLY A 66 -3.48 4.05 4.29
N VAL A 67 -3.70 2.88 4.89
CA VAL A 67 -3.01 1.61 4.60
C VAL A 67 -4.05 0.55 4.24
N MET A 68 -3.76 -0.21 3.19
CA MET A 68 -4.62 -1.29 2.71
C MET A 68 -4.48 -2.55 3.55
N CYS A 69 -5.62 -3.12 3.92
CA CYS A 69 -5.72 -4.34 4.70
C CYS A 69 -6.78 -5.28 4.14
N ALA A 70 -6.44 -6.56 4.03
CA ALA A 70 -7.38 -7.60 3.65
C ALA A 70 -8.04 -8.27 4.85
N PHE A 71 -9.14 -8.98 4.60
CA PHE A 71 -9.92 -9.70 5.59
C PHE A 71 -10.30 -11.09 5.07
N GLY A 72 -10.62 -12.00 6.00
CA GLY A 72 -10.82 -13.42 5.70
C GLY A 72 -12.05 -13.72 4.83
N ASN A 73 -12.95 -12.75 4.66
CA ASN A 73 -14.08 -12.81 3.74
C ASN A 73 -13.71 -12.38 2.31
N GLY A 74 -12.44 -12.06 2.05
CA GLY A 74 -11.94 -11.60 0.77
C GLY A 74 -12.06 -10.10 0.53
N GLU A 75 -12.63 -9.35 1.48
CA GLU A 75 -12.73 -7.90 1.39
C GLU A 75 -11.39 -7.21 1.68
N ILE A 76 -11.27 -6.00 1.15
CA ILE A 76 -10.11 -5.13 1.35
C ILE A 76 -10.65 -3.80 1.91
N PHE A 77 -10.10 -3.32 3.02
CA PHE A 77 -10.43 -2.02 3.60
C PHE A 77 -9.17 -1.15 3.74
N VAL A 78 -9.39 0.14 3.99
CA VAL A 78 -8.33 1.08 4.34
C VAL A 78 -8.44 1.45 5.81
N TYR A 79 -7.34 1.28 6.54
CA TYR A 79 -7.21 1.84 7.88
C TYR A 79 -6.33 3.08 7.87
N ASP A 80 -6.64 4.01 8.77
CA ASP A 80 -5.75 5.14 9.05
C ASP A 80 -4.33 4.66 9.34
N ARG A 81 -3.32 5.35 8.81
CA ARG A 81 -1.91 4.97 8.92
C ARG A 81 -1.41 4.94 10.37
N LYS A 82 -2.02 5.73 11.26
CA LYS A 82 -1.74 5.77 12.71
C LYS A 82 -2.61 4.79 13.50
N SER A 83 -3.57 4.11 12.86
CA SER A 83 -4.42 3.14 13.54
C SER A 83 -3.60 1.91 13.97
N PRO A 84 -3.74 1.45 15.22
CA PRO A 84 -3.13 0.18 15.65
C PRO A 84 -3.68 -1.02 14.86
N LYS A 85 -4.85 -0.87 14.22
CA LYS A 85 -5.48 -1.92 13.40
C LYS A 85 -4.69 -2.27 12.14
N ASN A 86 -3.71 -1.45 11.72
CA ASN A 86 -2.92 -1.69 10.52
C ASN A 86 -1.59 -2.44 10.73
N GLN A 87 -1.33 -2.94 11.94
CA GLN A 87 -0.07 -3.60 12.28
C GLN A 87 -0.02 -5.07 11.87
N GLY A 88 -1.17 -5.66 11.54
CA GLY A 88 -1.28 -7.08 11.20
C GLY A 88 -0.68 -7.43 9.83
N PRO A 89 -0.31 -8.70 9.62
CA PRO A 89 0.15 -9.21 8.32
C PRO A 89 -0.91 -9.10 7.22
N ASN A 90 -2.19 -8.98 7.59
CA ASN A 90 -3.27 -8.74 6.64
C ASN A 90 -3.19 -7.36 5.97
N CYS A 91 -2.38 -6.45 6.50
CA CYS A 91 -2.09 -5.12 5.95
C CYS A 91 -0.76 -5.04 5.19
N ARG A 92 -0.09 -6.18 5.00
CA ARG A 92 1.19 -6.27 4.29
C ARG A 92 1.01 -7.09 3.02
N TRP A 93 1.75 -6.71 2.00
CA TRP A 93 1.58 -7.16 0.63
C TRP A 93 2.93 -7.49 0.02
N ASN A 94 2.97 -8.61 -0.70
CA ASN A 94 4.11 -9.00 -1.51
C ASN A 94 3.86 -8.57 -2.94
N VAL A 95 4.69 -7.66 -3.45
CA VAL A 95 4.68 -7.25 -4.85
C VAL A 95 5.67 -8.11 -5.60
N LYS A 96 5.19 -8.89 -6.56
CA LYS A 96 6.01 -9.80 -7.37
C LYS A 96 6.04 -9.30 -8.81
N GLU A 97 7.22 -8.97 -9.30
CA GLU A 97 7.44 -8.59 -10.69
C GLU A 97 7.28 -9.80 -11.62
N ASN A 98 6.67 -9.56 -12.77
CA ASN A 98 6.48 -10.51 -13.87
C ASN A 98 6.58 -9.77 -15.20
N GLY A 99 7.81 -9.51 -15.64
CA GLY A 99 8.08 -8.67 -16.81
C GLY A 99 7.75 -7.20 -16.52
N GLU A 100 6.95 -6.57 -17.39
CA GLU A 100 6.51 -5.17 -17.22
C GLU A 100 5.37 -5.00 -16.19
N TYR A 101 4.86 -6.10 -15.65
CA TYR A 101 3.73 -6.11 -14.74
C TYR A 101 4.11 -6.66 -13.37
N TYR A 102 3.26 -6.42 -12.38
CA TYR A 102 3.37 -7.03 -11.06
C TYR A 102 2.04 -7.62 -10.61
N THR A 103 2.14 -8.60 -9.73
CA THR A 103 1.02 -9.12 -8.94
C THR A 103 1.19 -8.71 -7.48
N ILE A 104 0.06 -8.54 -6.79
CA ILE A 104 0.03 -8.06 -5.40
C ILE A 104 -0.66 -9.12 -4.55
N GLU A 105 0.11 -9.85 -3.76
CA GLU A 105 -0.36 -10.94 -2.89
C GLU A 105 -0.43 -10.48 -1.43
N ASN A 106 -1.47 -10.88 -0.70
CA ASN A 106 -1.54 -10.57 0.73
C ASN A 106 -0.65 -11.51 1.57
N GLN A 107 0.08 -10.96 2.56
CA GLN A 107 0.99 -11.77 3.38
C GLN A 107 0.27 -12.71 4.36
N GLN A 108 -0.91 -12.33 4.86
CA GLN A 108 -1.73 -13.19 5.73
C GLN A 108 -2.44 -14.28 4.92
N TYR A 109 -3.03 -13.92 3.79
CA TYR A 109 -3.82 -14.82 2.95
C TYR A 109 -3.01 -15.29 1.74
N LYS A 110 -2.08 -16.21 1.98
CA LYS A 110 -1.20 -16.75 0.93
C LYS A 110 -2.00 -17.35 -0.22
N GLY A 111 -1.53 -17.12 -1.45
CA GLY A 111 -2.23 -17.51 -2.68
C GLY A 111 -3.46 -16.65 -2.99
N SER A 112 -3.70 -15.57 -2.23
CA SER A 112 -4.77 -14.62 -2.49
C SER A 112 -4.19 -13.27 -2.93
N TYR A 113 -4.64 -12.81 -4.09
CA TYR A 113 -4.13 -11.64 -4.78
C TYR A 113 -5.22 -10.58 -4.89
N ILE A 114 -4.82 -9.33 -5.06
CA ILE A 114 -5.76 -8.30 -5.50
C ILE A 114 -6.29 -8.72 -6.88
N SER A 115 -7.62 -8.81 -6.96
CA SER A 115 -8.36 -9.13 -8.16
C SER A 115 -9.48 -8.12 -8.37
N ILE A 116 -9.88 -7.94 -9.62
CA ILE A 116 -10.91 -7.00 -10.04
C ILE A 116 -12.14 -7.81 -10.42
N ASN A 117 -13.25 -7.61 -9.72
CA ASN A 117 -14.52 -8.19 -10.12
C ASN A 117 -15.46 -7.10 -10.65
N GLY A 118 -15.59 -7.04 -11.98
CA GLY A 118 -16.36 -5.99 -12.66
C GLY A 118 -15.76 -4.59 -12.52
N ASP A 119 -16.63 -3.59 -12.36
CA ASP A 119 -16.25 -2.17 -12.52
C ASP A 119 -16.02 -1.42 -11.20
N LYS A 120 -16.19 -2.05 -10.03
CA LYS A 120 -16.37 -1.27 -8.79
C LYS A 120 -15.61 -1.74 -7.56
N GLU A 121 -15.18 -3.00 -7.47
CA GLU A 121 -14.61 -3.51 -6.22
C GLU A 121 -13.39 -4.41 -6.45
N THR A 122 -12.31 -4.08 -5.76
CA THR A 122 -11.17 -4.99 -5.59
C THR A 122 -11.46 -5.97 -4.47
N ARG A 123 -11.14 -7.24 -4.70
CA ARG A 123 -11.24 -8.30 -3.69
C ARG A 123 -9.96 -9.13 -3.68
N LEU A 124 -9.81 -9.95 -2.64
CA LEU A 124 -8.86 -11.05 -2.68
C LEU A 124 -9.43 -12.21 -3.48
N ASP A 125 -8.64 -12.73 -4.42
CA ASP A 125 -8.98 -13.90 -5.22
C ASP A 125 -7.75 -14.77 -5.49
N ALA A 126 -7.96 -16.03 -5.86
CA ALA A 126 -6.90 -16.96 -6.22
C ALA A 126 -6.22 -16.61 -7.56
N THR A 127 -6.93 -15.88 -8.42
CA THR A 127 -6.41 -15.46 -9.73
C THR A 127 -5.81 -14.06 -9.64
N PRO A 128 -4.50 -13.89 -9.86
CA PRO A 128 -3.86 -12.59 -9.75
C PRO A 128 -4.28 -11.66 -10.88
N GLU A 129 -4.69 -10.44 -10.52
CA GLU A 129 -4.67 -9.34 -11.46
C GLU A 129 -3.22 -8.91 -11.72
N GLN A 130 -2.96 -8.43 -12.94
CA GLN A 130 -1.68 -7.87 -13.33
C GLN A 130 -1.77 -6.35 -13.36
N PHE A 131 -0.78 -5.70 -12.79
CA PHE A 131 -0.74 -4.25 -12.65
C PHE A 131 0.53 -3.67 -13.27
N LYS A 132 0.46 -2.42 -13.73
CA LYS A 132 1.60 -1.63 -14.23
C LYS A 132 1.74 -0.35 -13.42
N SER A 133 2.96 -0.01 -13.04
CA SER A 133 3.28 1.12 -12.16
C SER A 133 3.96 2.19 -12.99
N ASP A 134 3.49 3.41 -12.85
CA ASP A 134 4.13 4.60 -13.40
C ASP A 134 4.64 5.44 -12.23
N CYS A 135 5.95 5.37 -12.01
CA CYS A 135 6.74 6.10 -11.04
C CYS A 135 7.67 7.03 -11.83
#